data_AF-F2QPG6-F1
#
_entry.id   AF-F2QPG6-F1
#
_cell.length_a   1.000
_cell.length_b   1.000
_cell.length_c   1.000
_cell.angle_alpha   90.00
_cell.angle_beta   90.00
_cell.angle_gamma   90.00
#
_symmetry.space_group_name_H-M   'P 1'
#
loop_
_entity.id
_entity.type
_entity.pdbx_description
1 polymer ?
#
loop_
_entity_poly.entity_id
_entity_poly.type
_entity_poly.pdbx_seq_one_letter_code
_entity_poly.pdbx_strand_id
1 'polypeptide(L)'
;MSYNGIGLQSAKGSSTSGYVQRSIADRSGKRGGEFLRRKQQQENYKRAYEITERKTRFTADKAILAHDKKRQVEVKCMDLREQLEDNDEDLSDSEIDKRVDALRSSLLQEVDKTSVEADIRNISKADHSKQVRNERFREAVSNNSRQDQPLGPRRRSASPDEAKQFLQNLKINRSMY
;
A
#
# COMPACT_ATOMS: atom_id res chain seq x y z
N MET A 1 -12.31 55.43 -15.87
CA MET A 1 -11.41 54.34 -15.42
C MET A 1 -12.29 53.25 -14.85
N SER A 2 -12.10 52.00 -15.28
CA SER A 2 -12.80 50.83 -14.71
C SER A 2 -12.26 50.53 -13.31
N TYR A 3 -13.12 50.06 -12.41
CA TYR A 3 -12.75 49.74 -11.03
C TYR A 3 -12.23 48.31 -10.94
N ASN A 4 -11.03 48.11 -10.39
CA ASN A 4 -10.35 46.80 -10.31
C ASN A 4 -10.26 46.05 -11.66
N GLY A 5 -10.19 46.79 -12.79
CA GLY A 5 -10.17 46.21 -14.13
C GLY A 5 -11.49 45.59 -14.59
N ILE A 6 -12.59 45.80 -13.86
CA ILE A 6 -13.93 45.26 -14.17
C ILE A 6 -14.87 46.41 -14.53
N GLY A 7 -15.71 46.22 -15.56
CA GLY A 7 -16.72 47.19 -16.00
C GLY A 7 -16.31 48.00 -17.22
N LEU A 8 -17.04 49.08 -17.47
CA LEU A 8 -16.82 49.95 -18.64
C LEU A 8 -15.69 50.96 -18.39
N GLN A 9 -14.94 51.30 -19.44
CA GLN A 9 -13.90 52.33 -19.39
C GLN A 9 -14.51 53.74 -19.19
N SER A 10 -15.67 53.97 -19.83
CA SER A 10 -16.54 55.15 -19.70
C SER A 10 -17.99 54.74 -19.99
N ALA A 11 -18.96 55.40 -19.33
CA ALA A 11 -20.39 55.21 -19.61
C ALA A 11 -20.82 55.88 -20.94
N LYS A 12 -19.98 56.80 -21.48
CA LYS A 12 -20.23 57.49 -22.76
C LYS A 12 -20.21 56.47 -23.91
N GLY A 13 -21.26 56.46 -24.72
CA GLY A 13 -21.39 55.53 -25.86
C GLY A 13 -21.89 54.12 -25.49
N SER A 14 -22.10 53.83 -24.20
CA SER A 14 -22.72 52.58 -23.74
C SER A 14 -24.25 52.63 -23.69
N SER A 15 -24.85 53.83 -23.77
CA SER A 15 -26.30 54.05 -23.60
C SER A 15 -26.88 53.50 -22.28
N THR A 16 -26.04 53.31 -21.25
CA THR A 16 -26.45 52.88 -19.90
C THR A 16 -25.80 53.77 -18.83
N SER A 17 -26.21 53.61 -17.57
CA SER A 17 -25.64 54.36 -16.43
C SER A 17 -24.18 53.98 -16.10
N GLY A 18 -23.65 52.88 -16.65
CA GLY A 18 -22.34 52.35 -16.28
C GLY A 18 -22.29 51.77 -14.86
N TYR A 19 -23.44 51.50 -14.23
CA TYR A 19 -23.50 50.88 -12.91
C TYR A 19 -23.06 49.41 -12.98
N VAL A 20 -22.03 49.06 -12.21
CA VAL A 20 -21.47 47.71 -12.15
C VAL A 20 -21.77 47.11 -10.78
N GLN A 21 -22.54 46.02 -10.76
CA GLN A 21 -22.80 45.27 -9.54
C GLN A 21 -21.91 44.02 -9.49
N ARG A 22 -21.41 43.68 -8.31
CA ARG A 22 -20.79 42.37 -8.08
C ARG A 22 -21.84 41.27 -8.16
N SER A 23 -21.54 40.22 -8.92
CA SER A 23 -22.35 39.00 -8.91
C SER A 23 -22.34 38.33 -7.53
N ILE A 24 -23.52 38.05 -6.97
CA ILE A 24 -23.68 37.31 -5.71
C ILE A 24 -23.27 35.84 -5.88
N ALA A 25 -23.41 35.30 -7.09
CA ALA A 25 -22.99 33.95 -7.43
C ALA A 25 -21.45 33.81 -7.51
N ASP A 26 -20.73 34.94 -7.61
CA ASP A 26 -19.27 34.93 -7.63
C ASP A 26 -18.68 34.62 -6.25
N ARG A 27 -18.53 33.32 -6.01
CA ARG A 27 -17.90 32.72 -4.83
C ARG A 27 -16.37 32.76 -4.86
N SER A 28 -15.74 33.46 -5.82
CA SER A 28 -14.27 33.58 -6.00
C SER A 28 -13.50 33.98 -4.72
N GLY A 29 -14.15 34.70 -3.78
CA GLY A 29 -13.55 35.06 -2.49
C GLY A 29 -13.32 33.88 -1.53
N LYS A 30 -13.96 32.72 -1.76
CA LYS A 30 -13.72 31.50 -0.97
C LYS A 30 -12.71 30.64 -1.70
N ARG A 31 -11.41 30.84 -1.40
CA ARG A 31 -10.30 30.03 -1.91
C ARG A 31 -10.67 28.54 -1.82
N GLY A 32 -10.92 27.95 -2.98
CA GLY A 32 -11.17 26.52 -3.16
C GLY A 32 -12.60 26.07 -3.46
N GLY A 33 -13.60 26.92 -3.26
CA GLY A 33 -15.00 26.60 -3.58
C GLY A 33 -15.52 25.28 -2.98
N GLU A 34 -16.68 24.86 -3.47
CA GLU A 34 -17.35 23.62 -3.04
C GLU A 34 -16.70 22.36 -3.63
N PHE A 35 -16.03 22.51 -4.77
CA PHE A 35 -15.30 21.44 -5.44
C PHE A 35 -14.09 20.95 -4.63
N LEU A 36 -13.21 21.84 -4.15
CA LEU A 36 -12.06 21.39 -3.35
C LEU A 36 -12.49 20.79 -2.02
N ARG A 37 -13.55 21.33 -1.39
CA ARG A 37 -14.14 20.74 -0.18
C ARG A 37 -14.62 19.32 -0.45
N ARG A 38 -15.32 19.09 -1.57
CA ARG A 38 -15.82 17.75 -1.94
C ARG A 38 -14.67 16.78 -2.23
N LYS A 39 -13.64 17.24 -2.93
CA LYS A 39 -12.41 16.47 -3.19
C LYS A 39 -11.70 16.09 -1.88
N GLN A 40 -11.55 17.04 -0.96
CA GLN A 40 -10.91 16.80 0.34
C GLN A 40 -11.73 15.82 1.19
N GLN A 41 -13.06 15.92 1.17
CA GLN A 41 -13.93 14.95 1.84
C GLN A 41 -13.75 13.54 1.27
N GLN A 42 -13.75 13.38 -0.06
CA GLN A 42 -13.52 12.07 -0.69
C GLN A 42 -12.16 11.47 -0.31
N GLU A 43 -11.10 12.27 -0.30
CA GLU A 43 -9.77 11.82 0.12
C GLU A 43 -9.74 11.42 1.61
N ASN A 44 -10.45 12.16 2.48
CA ASN A 44 -10.60 11.79 3.88
C ASN A 44 -11.37 10.48 4.06
N TYR A 45 -12.44 10.26 3.29
CA TYR A 45 -13.20 9.00 3.30
C TYR A 45 -12.34 7.81 2.85
N LYS A 46 -11.55 7.97 1.79
CA LYS A 46 -10.60 6.94 1.33
C LYS A 46 -9.57 6.61 2.42
N ARG A 47 -8.96 7.62 3.04
CA ARG A 47 -8.02 7.41 4.15
C ARG A 47 -8.67 6.71 5.34
N ALA A 48 -9.89 7.11 5.71
CA ALA A 48 -10.63 6.47 6.79
C ALA A 48 -10.91 4.99 6.46
N TYR A 49 -11.33 4.71 5.24
CA TYR A 49 -11.58 3.35 4.75
C TYR A 49 -10.31 2.50 4.77
N GLU A 50 -9.18 3.02 4.26
CA GLU A 50 -7.88 2.32 4.29
C GLU A 50 -7.42 2.01 5.72
N ILE A 51 -7.62 2.93 6.66
CA ILE A 51 -7.29 2.70 8.08
C ILE A 51 -8.18 1.60 8.67
N THR A 52 -9.47 1.60 8.37
CA THR A 52 -10.39 0.55 8.86
C THR A 52 -10.10 -0.80 8.23
N GLU A 53 -9.85 -0.86 6.92
CA GLU A 53 -9.57 -2.12 6.23
C GLU A 53 -8.24 -2.73 6.69
N ARG A 54 -7.21 -1.90 6.96
CA ARG A 54 -5.98 -2.37 7.59
C ARG A 54 -6.27 -2.99 8.95
N LYS A 55 -7.05 -2.31 9.81
CA LYS A 55 -7.40 -2.85 11.13
C LYS A 55 -8.15 -4.18 11.07
N THR A 56 -9.10 -4.34 10.14
CA THR A 56 -9.88 -5.58 9.99
C THR A 56 -9.10 -6.71 9.32
N ARG A 57 -8.13 -6.40 8.42
CA ARG A 57 -7.27 -7.41 7.80
C ARG A 57 -6.19 -7.95 8.75
N PHE A 58 -5.74 -7.15 9.72
CA PHE A 58 -4.70 -7.56 10.68
C PHE A 58 -5.24 -8.33 11.89
N THR A 59 -6.56 -8.37 12.07
CA THR A 59 -7.18 -9.33 12.98
C THR A 59 -7.33 -10.65 12.22
N ALA A 60 -6.21 -11.34 11.97
CA ALA A 60 -6.29 -12.77 11.72
C ALA A 60 -7.08 -13.37 12.90
N ASP A 61 -8.20 -14.04 12.60
CA ASP A 61 -9.07 -14.56 13.65
C ASP A 61 -8.25 -15.48 14.54
N LYS A 62 -8.12 -15.12 15.83
CA LYS A 62 -7.36 -15.92 16.81
C LYS A 62 -7.83 -17.38 16.82
N ALA A 63 -9.11 -17.60 16.52
CA ALA A 63 -9.69 -18.92 16.34
C ALA A 63 -9.04 -19.68 15.17
N ILE A 64 -8.90 -19.07 13.99
CA ILE A 64 -8.29 -19.71 12.81
C ILE A 64 -6.84 -20.09 13.11
N LEU A 65 -6.06 -19.18 13.70
CA LEU A 65 -4.66 -19.47 14.03
C LEU A 65 -4.53 -20.61 15.07
N ALA A 66 -5.40 -20.63 16.07
CA ALA A 66 -5.44 -21.73 17.04
C ALA A 66 -5.83 -23.06 16.37
N HIS A 67 -6.77 -23.04 15.42
CA HIS A 67 -7.14 -24.22 14.63
C HIS A 67 -6.00 -24.71 13.74
N ASP A 68 -5.29 -23.81 13.06
CA ASP A 68 -4.15 -24.17 12.21
C ASP A 68 -3.03 -24.83 13.02
N LYS A 69 -2.74 -24.33 14.24
CA LYS A 69 -1.78 -24.97 15.15
C LYS A 69 -2.22 -26.38 15.54
N LYS A 70 -3.49 -26.57 15.92
CA LYS A 70 -4.03 -27.91 16.23
C LYS A 70 -3.97 -28.84 15.03
N ARG A 71 -4.27 -28.33 13.83
CA ARG A 71 -4.16 -29.09 12.59
C ARG A 71 -2.72 -29.52 12.32
N GLN A 72 -1.73 -28.66 12.57
CA GLN A 72 -0.31 -29.02 12.44
C GLN A 72 0.11 -30.15 13.40
N VAL A 73 -0.47 -30.19 14.61
CA VAL A 73 -0.26 -31.31 15.54
C VAL A 73 -0.81 -32.61 14.95
N GLU A 74 -2.05 -32.60 14.47
CA GLU A 74 -2.67 -33.81 13.90
C GLU A 74 -1.93 -34.30 12.64
N VAL A 75 -1.44 -33.39 11.79
CA VAL A 75 -0.60 -33.77 10.63
C VAL A 75 0.65 -34.51 11.10
N LYS A 76 1.38 -33.98 12.07
CA LYS A 76 2.58 -34.66 12.62
C LYS A 76 2.25 -36.01 13.25
N CYS A 77 1.09 -36.13 13.89
CA CYS A 77 0.63 -37.40 14.46
C CYS A 77 0.32 -38.43 13.36
N MET A 78 -0.26 -37.97 12.25
CA MET A 78 -0.53 -38.82 11.08
C MET A 78 0.77 -39.24 10.40
N ASP A 79 1.73 -38.32 10.23
CA ASP A 79 3.06 -38.63 9.66
C ASP A 79 3.80 -39.68 10.51
N LEU A 80 3.75 -39.57 11.85
CA LEU A 80 4.36 -40.57 12.74
C LEU A 80 3.68 -41.93 12.60
N ARG A 81 2.35 -41.95 12.49
CA ARG A 81 1.59 -43.18 12.33
C ARG A 81 1.98 -43.90 11.03
N GLU A 82 1.98 -43.17 9.91
CA GLU A 82 2.43 -43.70 8.61
C GLU A 82 3.86 -44.26 8.69
N GLN A 83 4.78 -43.54 9.34
CA GLN A 83 6.15 -44.02 9.54
C GLN A 83 6.23 -45.31 10.37
N LEU A 84 5.42 -45.44 11.42
CA LEU A 84 5.43 -46.65 12.25
C LEU A 84 4.79 -47.83 11.53
N GLU A 85 3.72 -47.60 10.77
CA GLU A 85 3.06 -48.62 9.95
C GLU A 85 3.97 -49.11 8.80
N ASP A 86 4.74 -48.23 8.17
CA ASP A 86 5.62 -48.59 7.05
C ASP A 86 6.96 -49.22 7.46
N ASN A 87 7.55 -48.80 8.59
CA ASN A 87 8.91 -49.21 8.97
C ASN A 87 8.97 -50.37 9.98
N ASP A 88 7.94 -50.54 10.82
CA ASP A 88 7.94 -51.54 11.90
C ASP A 88 6.83 -52.58 11.69
N GLU A 89 7.11 -53.66 10.92
CA GLU A 89 6.14 -54.77 10.68
C GLU A 89 5.72 -55.52 11.97
N ASP A 90 6.51 -55.44 13.04
CA ASP A 90 6.28 -56.16 14.30
C ASP A 90 5.48 -55.35 15.35
N LEU A 91 5.12 -54.10 15.05
CA LEU A 91 4.39 -53.26 15.99
C LEU A 91 2.88 -53.52 15.93
N SER A 92 2.27 -53.75 17.09
CA SER A 92 0.82 -53.87 17.16
C SER A 92 0.14 -52.49 17.06
N ASP A 93 -1.05 -52.43 16.47
CA ASP A 93 -1.87 -51.20 16.38
C ASP A 93 -2.00 -50.49 17.74
N SER A 94 -2.11 -51.26 18.83
CA SER A 94 -2.20 -50.73 20.20
C SER A 94 -0.95 -49.98 20.65
N GLU A 95 0.23 -50.40 20.19
CA GLU A 95 1.50 -49.74 20.49
C GLU A 95 1.74 -48.51 19.63
N ILE A 96 1.31 -48.57 18.36
CA ILE A 96 1.30 -47.42 17.45
C ILE A 96 0.43 -46.31 18.04
N ASP A 97 -0.80 -46.62 18.44
CA ASP A 97 -1.72 -45.64 19.04
C ASP A 97 -1.13 -45.02 20.33
N LYS A 98 -0.49 -45.81 21.20
CA LYS A 98 0.18 -45.29 22.41
C LYS A 98 1.31 -44.31 22.08
N ARG A 99 2.13 -44.62 21.07
CA ARG A 99 3.24 -43.74 20.64
C ARG A 99 2.70 -42.44 20.03
N VAL A 100 1.66 -42.54 19.21
CA VAL A 100 1.00 -41.38 18.59
C VAL A 100 0.31 -40.51 19.66
N ASP A 101 -0.36 -41.09 20.64
CA ASP A 101 -1.02 -40.36 21.73
C ASP A 101 -0.02 -39.66 22.66
N ALA A 102 1.14 -40.29 22.90
CA ALA A 102 2.23 -39.66 23.63
C ALA A 102 2.77 -38.43 22.87
N LEU A 103 2.96 -38.55 21.54
CA LEU A 103 3.37 -37.42 20.69
C LEU A 103 2.31 -36.32 20.68
N ARG A 104 1.03 -36.67 20.49
CA ARG A 104 -0.10 -35.74 20.49
C ARG A 104 -0.14 -34.92 21.78
N SER A 105 -0.03 -35.59 22.92
CA SER A 105 -0.04 -34.94 24.24
C SER A 105 1.13 -33.98 24.42
N SER A 106 2.34 -34.37 23.99
CA SER A 106 3.53 -33.53 24.05
C SER A 106 3.40 -32.27 23.19
N LEU A 107 2.95 -32.43 21.93
CA LEU A 107 2.79 -31.32 20.99
C LEU A 107 1.67 -30.36 21.38
N LEU A 108 0.57 -30.86 21.93
CA LEU A 108 -0.50 -30.00 22.45
C LEU A 108 -0.01 -29.12 23.62
N GLN A 109 0.78 -29.68 24.54
CA GLN A 109 1.39 -28.91 25.62
C GLN A 109 2.37 -27.85 25.11
N GLU A 110 3.09 -28.12 24.02
CA GLU A 110 3.97 -27.14 23.38
C GLU A 110 3.17 -26.02 22.73
N VAL A 111 2.09 -26.34 22.00
CA VAL A 111 1.20 -25.36 21.37
C VAL A 111 0.61 -24.42 22.41
N ASP A 112 0.14 -24.93 23.56
CA ASP A 112 -0.43 -24.13 24.64
C ASP A 112 0.59 -23.18 25.29
N LYS A 113 1.88 -23.54 25.30
CA LYS A 113 2.98 -22.68 25.77
C LYS A 113 3.31 -21.57 24.77
N THR A 114 3.06 -21.78 23.47
CA THR A 114 3.35 -20.77 22.44
C THR A 114 2.27 -19.69 22.35
N SER A 115 2.65 -18.44 22.61
CA SER A 115 1.77 -17.28 22.47
C SER A 115 1.29 -17.11 21.04
N VAL A 116 -0.04 -17.10 20.84
CA VAL A 116 -0.68 -16.78 19.55
C VAL A 116 -0.40 -15.32 19.15
N GLU A 117 -0.15 -14.42 20.11
CA GLU A 117 0.18 -13.02 19.84
C GLU A 117 1.49 -12.84 19.08
N ALA A 118 2.49 -13.69 19.32
CA ALA A 118 3.76 -13.65 18.60
C ALA A 118 3.57 -13.96 17.11
N ASP A 119 2.74 -14.95 16.80
CA ASP A 119 2.44 -15.37 15.42
C ASP A 119 1.62 -14.30 14.69
N ILE A 120 0.63 -13.69 15.35
CA ILE A 120 -0.14 -12.57 14.81
C ILE A 120 0.79 -11.41 14.42
N ARG A 121 1.78 -11.07 15.27
CA ARG A 121 2.75 -10.02 14.97
C ARG A 121 3.62 -10.37 13.76
N ASN A 122 4.04 -11.62 13.62
CA ASN A 122 4.86 -12.06 12.50
C ASN A 122 4.08 -12.08 11.18
N ILE A 123 2.84 -12.57 11.20
CA ILE A 123 1.93 -12.55 10.05
C ILE A 123 1.64 -11.10 9.63
N SER A 124 1.38 -10.21 10.59
CA SER A 124 1.15 -8.80 10.32
C SER A 124 2.35 -8.13 9.63
N LYS A 125 3.58 -8.42 10.06
CA LYS A 125 4.79 -7.92 9.39
C LYS A 125 4.91 -8.45 7.96
N ALA A 126 4.67 -9.75 7.76
CA ALA A 126 4.73 -10.39 6.45
C ALA A 126 3.68 -9.80 5.49
N ASP A 127 2.44 -9.63 5.94
CA ASP A 127 1.37 -9.07 5.11
C ASP A 127 1.60 -7.59 4.79
N HIS A 128 2.13 -6.81 5.74
CA HIS A 128 2.53 -5.43 5.47
C HIS A 128 3.61 -5.37 4.38
N SER A 129 4.62 -6.24 4.43
CA SER A 129 5.65 -6.30 3.39
C SER A 129 5.09 -6.68 2.00
N LYS A 130 4.11 -7.61 1.95
CA LYS A 130 3.42 -7.98 0.70
C LYS A 130 2.57 -6.82 0.17
N GLN A 131 1.89 -6.09 1.04
CA GLN A 131 1.11 -4.91 0.67
C GLN A 131 2.00 -3.83 0.06
N VAL A 132 3.12 -3.49 0.73
CA VAL A 132 4.09 -2.51 0.22
C VAL A 132 4.64 -2.95 -1.15
N ARG A 133 4.93 -4.24 -1.33
CA ARG A 133 5.38 -4.79 -2.61
C ARG A 133 4.31 -4.67 -3.70
N ASN A 134 3.06 -5.00 -3.39
CA ASN A 134 1.93 -4.90 -4.32
C ASN A 134 1.62 -3.44 -4.68
N GLU A 135 1.70 -2.53 -3.72
CA GLU A 135 1.50 -1.10 -3.94
C GLU A 135 2.58 -0.52 -4.85
N ARG A 136 3.86 -0.82 -4.57
CA ARG A 136 4.98 -0.47 -5.47
C ARG A 136 4.80 -1.02 -6.87
N PHE A 137 4.30 -2.25 -7.01
CA PHE A 137 4.01 -2.84 -8.31
C PHE A 137 2.88 -2.09 -9.04
N ARG A 138 1.79 -1.75 -8.34
CA ARG A 138 0.69 -0.96 -8.91
C ARG A 138 1.13 0.43 -9.35
N GLU A 139 1.97 1.11 -8.55
CA GLU A 139 2.57 2.39 -8.91
C GLU A 139 3.45 2.28 -10.15
N ALA A 140 4.30 1.24 -10.24
CA ALA A 140 5.14 1.00 -11.41
C ALA A 140 4.30 0.78 -12.67
N VAL A 141 3.24 -0.03 -12.60
CA VAL A 141 2.33 -0.29 -13.72
C VAL A 141 1.57 0.98 -14.12
N SER A 142 1.07 1.76 -13.16
CA SER A 142 0.38 3.03 -13.42
C SER A 142 1.30 4.07 -14.06
N ASN A 143 2.56 4.16 -13.62
CA ASN A 143 3.52 5.06 -14.24
C ASN A 143 3.92 4.61 -15.65
N ASN A 144 3.85 3.32 -15.96
CA ASN A 144 4.08 2.82 -17.31
C ASN A 144 2.94 3.16 -18.29
N SER A 145 1.68 3.23 -17.81
CA SER A 145 0.55 3.76 -18.60
C SER A 145 0.63 5.26 -18.91
N ARG A 146 1.64 5.98 -18.40
CA ARG A 146 1.94 7.37 -18.78
C ARG A 146 2.92 7.48 -19.96
N GLN A 147 3.38 6.36 -20.54
CA GLN A 147 4.21 6.38 -21.76
C GLN A 147 3.41 6.69 -23.05
N ASP A 148 2.08 6.73 -22.99
CA ASP A 148 1.23 7.30 -24.05
C ASP A 148 1.11 8.84 -23.97
N GLN A 149 1.98 9.50 -23.18
CA GLN A 149 2.20 10.93 -23.34
C GLN A 149 2.98 11.15 -24.64
N PRO A 150 2.54 12.05 -25.54
CA PRO A 150 3.27 12.33 -26.77
C PRO A 150 4.71 12.71 -26.40
N LEU A 151 5.69 12.10 -27.08
CA LEU A 151 7.09 12.43 -26.92
C LEU A 151 7.23 13.95 -26.92
N GLY A 152 7.60 14.52 -25.77
CA GLY A 152 7.86 15.94 -25.65
C GLY A 152 8.89 16.37 -26.69
N PRO A 153 8.92 17.65 -27.10
CA PRO A 153 9.80 18.11 -28.16
C PRO A 153 11.23 17.64 -27.86
N ARG A 154 11.82 16.92 -28.82
CA ARG A 154 13.17 16.36 -28.76
C ARG A 154 14.08 17.47 -28.26
N ARG A 155 14.59 17.34 -27.02
CA ARG A 155 15.50 18.35 -26.45
C ARG A 155 16.59 18.56 -27.49
N ARG A 156 16.73 19.80 -27.98
CA ARG A 156 17.81 20.16 -28.90
C ARG A 156 19.10 19.65 -28.27
N SER A 157 19.93 18.99 -29.07
CA SER A 157 21.23 18.45 -28.65
C SER A 157 21.92 19.48 -27.75
N ALA A 158 22.40 19.03 -26.58
CA ALA A 158 23.07 19.88 -25.60
C ALA A 158 24.11 20.78 -26.30
N SER A 159 24.15 22.04 -25.90
CA SER A 159 25.13 22.98 -26.45
C SER A 159 26.56 22.46 -26.20
N PRO A 160 27.54 22.80 -27.05
CA PRO A 160 28.93 22.35 -26.86
C PRO A 160 29.49 22.67 -25.47
N ASP A 161 28.98 23.72 -24.81
CA ASP A 161 29.40 24.13 -23.48
C ASP A 161 28.76 23.29 -22.37
N GLU A 162 27.51 22.86 -22.52
CA GLU A 162 26.87 21.89 -21.62
C GLU A 162 27.57 20.52 -21.69
N ALA A 163 28.01 20.09 -22.88
CA ALA A 163 28.76 18.85 -23.05
C ALA A 163 30.15 18.90 -22.38
N LYS A 164 30.82 20.06 -22.44
CA LYS A 164 32.11 20.28 -21.74
C LYS A 164 31.95 20.27 -20.23
N GLN A 165 30.93 20.94 -19.70
CA GLN A 165 30.62 20.92 -18.26
C GLN A 165 30.32 19.50 -17.77
N PHE A 166 29.58 18.72 -18.54
CA PHE A 166 29.29 17.32 -18.23
C PHE A 166 30.57 16.46 -18.15
N LEU A 167 31.48 16.60 -19.13
CA LEU A 167 32.75 15.89 -19.14
C LEU A 167 33.71 16.34 -18.02
N GLN A 168 33.66 17.61 -17.63
CA GLN A 168 34.44 18.14 -16.52
C GLN A 168 33.94 17.60 -15.18
N ASN A 169 32.63 17.52 -15.00
CA ASN A 169 32.00 16.93 -13.82
C ASN A 169 32.26 15.42 -13.71
N LEU A 170 32.41 14.71 -14.83
CA LEU A 170 32.76 13.29 -14.85
C LEU A 170 34.21 13.00 -14.39
N LYS A 171 35.11 13.99 -14.47
CA LYS A 171 36.54 13.79 -14.22
C LYS A 171 36.95 13.96 -12.75
N ILE A 172 36.03 14.18 -11.82
CA ILE A 172 36.34 14.25 -10.39
C ILE A 172 36.08 12.87 -9.76
N ASN A 173 37.10 12.02 -9.85
CA ASN A 173 37.62 11.15 -8.78
C ASN A 173 38.69 10.24 -9.37
N ARG A 174 39.88 10.81 -9.63
CA ARG A 174 41.11 10.05 -9.92
C ARG A 174 42.04 10.02 -8.70
N SER A 175 41.43 9.89 -7.52
CA SER A 175 42.09 9.57 -6.25
C SER A 175 41.39 8.37 -5.63
N MET A 176 41.55 7.23 -6.27
CA MET A 176 41.38 5.89 -5.71
C MET A 176 42.21 4.91 -6.54
N TYR A 177 43.50 5.22 -6.63
CA TYR A 177 44.60 4.28 -6.71
C TYR A 177 45.75 4.91 -5.93
#